data_AF-A0A2B7GPB1-F1
#
_entry.id   AF-A0A2B7GPB1-F1
#
_cell.length_a   1.000
_cell.length_b   1.000
_cell.length_c   1.000
_cell.angle_alpha   90.00
_cell.angle_beta   90.00
_cell.angle_gamma   90.00
#
_symmetry.space_group_name_H-M   'P 1'
#
loop_
_entity.id
_entity.type
_entity.pdbx_description
1 polymer ?
#
loop_
_entity_poly.entity_id
_entity_poly.type
_entity_poly.pdbx_seq_one_letter_code
_entity_poly.pdbx_strand_id
1 'polypeptide(L)' 'MSGFTVEYSPAYRPRRRIRYEPHDDGDGYWRIIEEWDGDRWCVERRETITDVAYEIDADRLYSEPVG' A
#
# COMPACT_ATOMS: atom_id res chain seq x y z
N MET A 1 -1.73 -12.44 12.09
CA MET A 1 -1.23 -11.12 11.63
C MET A 1 -2.30 -10.52 10.74
N SER A 2 -2.70 -9.27 10.93
CA SER A 2 -3.66 -8.60 10.05
C SER A 2 -2.93 -7.91 8.91
N GLY A 3 -3.43 -8.04 7.69
CA GLY A 3 -2.89 -7.28 6.57
C GLY A 3 -3.21 -5.80 6.66
N PHE A 4 -2.50 -4.98 5.88
CA PHE A 4 -2.77 -3.55 5.75
C PHE A 4 -2.50 -3.06 4.32
N THR A 5 -3.02 -1.88 3.99
CA THR A 5 -2.86 -1.28 2.67
C THR A 5 -2.37 0.14 2.80
N VAL A 6 -1.39 0.51 1.98
CA VAL A 6 -0.93 1.89 1.79
C VAL A 6 -1.36 2.33 0.39
N GLU A 7 -2.32 3.26 0.30
CA GLU A 7 -2.78 3.85 -0.96
C GLU A 7 -2.28 5.30 -1.07
N TYR A 8 -1.88 5.69 -2.27
CA TYR A 8 -1.39 7.04 -2.55
C TYR A 8 -1.54 7.41 -4.04
N SER A 9 -1.61 8.70 -4.32
CA SER A 9 -1.71 9.26 -5.69
C SER A 9 -0.41 9.97 -6.06
N PRO A 10 0.47 9.37 -6.88
CA PRO A 10 1.66 10.04 -7.35
C PRO A 10 1.31 11.20 -8.30
N ALA A 11 2.11 12.27 -8.30
CA ALA A 11 1.82 13.48 -9.09
C ALA A 11 1.73 13.25 -10.62
N TYR A 12 2.45 12.26 -11.15
CA TYR A 12 2.59 12.04 -12.60
C TYR A 12 2.37 10.57 -13.00
N ARG A 13 1.69 9.79 -12.16
CA ARG A 13 1.33 8.39 -12.42
C ARG A 13 -0.11 8.15 -11.97
N PRO A 14 -0.76 7.09 -12.48
CA PRO A 14 -2.02 6.67 -11.89
C PRO A 14 -1.87 6.33 -10.41
N ARG A 15 -3.00 6.31 -9.71
CA ARG A 15 -3.09 5.98 -8.29
C ARG A 15 -2.46 4.61 -8.03
N ARG A 16 -1.74 4.49 -6.92
CA ARG A 16 -1.06 3.26 -6.52
C ARG A 16 -1.51 2.80 -5.14
N ARG A 17 -1.53 1.49 -4.94
CA ARG A 17 -1.63 0.92 -3.61
C ARG A 17 -0.65 -0.23 -3.43
N ILE A 18 -0.20 -0.41 -2.19
CA ILE A 18 0.61 -1.54 -1.76
C ILE A 18 -0.17 -2.27 -0.69
N ARG A 19 -0.49 -3.54 -0.93
CA ARG A 19 -1.14 -4.42 0.04
C ARG A 19 -0.10 -5.33 0.66
N TYR A 20 -0.19 -5.47 1.97
CA TYR A 20 0.57 -6.41 2.77
C TYR A 20 -0.43 -7.43 3.32
N GLU A 21 -0.42 -8.64 2.79
CA GLU A 21 -1.34 -9.71 3.19
C GLU A 21 -0.57 -10.82 3.89
N PRO A 22 -1.09 -11.41 4.97
CA PRO A 22 -0.46 -12.57 5.59
C PRO A 22 -0.19 -13.67 4.55
N HIS A 23 0.99 -14.26 4.61
CA HIS A 23 1.31 -15.41 3.77
C HIS A 23 0.80 -16.69 4.43
N ASP A 24 -0.15 -17.40 3.82
CA ASP A 24 -0.81 -18.56 4.44
C ASP A 24 0.13 -19.74 4.72
N ASP A 25 1.22 -19.88 3.95
CA ASP A 25 2.13 -21.04 4.00
C ASP A 25 3.48 -20.77 4.71
N GLY A 26 3.66 -19.64 5.42
CA GLY A 26 4.93 -19.35 6.11
C GLY A 26 4.99 -18.04 6.88
N ASP A 27 6.12 -17.79 7.54
CA ASP A 27 6.40 -16.52 8.21
C ASP A 27 6.59 -15.40 7.17
N GLY A 28 5.67 -14.42 7.16
CA GLY A 28 5.80 -13.23 6.32
C GLY A 28 4.50 -12.74 5.69
N TYR A 29 4.67 -11.90 4.67
CA TYR A 29 3.59 -11.24 3.95
C TYR A 29 3.77 -11.35 2.44
N TRP A 30 2.65 -11.39 1.72
CA TRP A 30 2.60 -10.96 0.34
C TRP A 30 2.68 -9.45 0.28
N ARG A 31 3.70 -8.92 -0.42
CA ARG A 31 3.73 -7.54 -0.87
C ARG A 31 3.20 -7.48 -2.30
N ILE A 32 2.04 -6.85 -2.46
CA ILE A 32 1.34 -6.72 -3.74
C ILE A 32 1.30 -5.24 -4.09
N ILE A 33 1.96 -4.87 -5.19
CA ILE A 33 1.92 -3.52 -5.76
C ILE A 33 0.86 -3.51 -6.86
N GLU A 34 -0.10 -2.60 -6.75
CA GLU A 34 -1.13 -2.40 -7.75
C GLU A 34 -1.15 -0.95 -8.23
N GLU A 35 -1.43 -0.78 -9.53
CA GLU A 35 -1.68 0.51 -10.17
C GLU A 35 -3.12 0.55 -10.68
N TRP A 36 -3.77 1.71 -10.54
CA TRP A 36 -5.11 1.93 -11.07
C TRP A 36 -5.04 2.23 -12.57
N ASP A 37 -5.70 1.44 -13.41
CA ASP A 37 -5.68 1.65 -14.86
C ASP A 37 -6.74 2.64 -15.37
N GLY A 38 -7.63 3.09 -14.48
CA GLY A 38 -8.80 3.91 -14.82
C GLY A 38 -10.12 3.27 -14.38
N ASP A 39 -10.16 1.94 -14.29
CA ASP A 39 -11.36 1.15 -13.97
C ASP A 39 -11.13 0.15 -12.83
N ARG A 40 -9.91 -0.39 -12.71
CA ARG A 40 -9.57 -1.40 -11.71
C ARG A 40 -8.13 -1.31 -11.24
N TRP A 41 -7.85 -2.01 -10.16
CA TRP A 41 -6.50 -2.27 -9.68
C TRP A 41 -5.87 -3.40 -10.47
N CYS A 42 -4.73 -3.13 -11.09
CA CYS A 42 -3.92 -4.09 -11.82
C CYS A 42 -2.66 -4.40 -11.03
N VAL A 43 -2.36 -5.69 -10.82
CA VAL A 43 -1.16 -6.13 -10.10
C VAL A 43 0.06 -5.92 -10.99
N GLU A 44 0.94 -5.01 -10.56
CA GLU A 44 2.21 -4.73 -11.22
C GLU A 44 3.31 -5.68 -10.71
N ARG A 45 3.29 -5.99 -9.41
CA ARG A 45 4.27 -6.86 -8.77
C ARG A 45 3.67 -7.58 -7.58
N ARG A 46 4.07 -8.83 -7.38
CA ARG A 46 3.80 -9.62 -6.18
C ARG A 46 5.07 -10.32 -5.74
N GLU A 47 5.42 -10.21 -4.46
CA GLU A 47 6.57 -10.90 -3.87
C GLU A 47 6.30 -11.28 -2.42
N THR A 48 6.98 -12.32 -1.95
CA THR A 48 6.97 -12.71 -0.54
C THR A 48 8.05 -11.91 0.21
N ILE A 49 7.69 -11.32 1.35
CA ILE A 49 8.61 -10.65 2.27
C ILE A 49 8.46 -11.26 3.66
N THR A 50 9.53 -11.27 4.45
CA THR A 50 9.53 -11.90 5.77
C THR A 50 9.03 -10.99 6.89
N ASP A 51 9.16 -9.67 6.72
CA ASP A 51 8.77 -8.69 7.74
C ASP A 51 8.38 -7.36 7.10
N VAL A 52 7.54 -6.59 7.79
CA VAL A 52 7.12 -5.24 7.39
C VAL A 52 6.80 -4.39 8.62
N ALA A 53 7.37 -3.19 8.66
CA ALA A 53 7.08 -2.18 9.66
C ALA A 53 6.66 -0.88 8.97
N TYR A 54 5.75 -0.14 9.61
CA TYR A 54 5.38 1.22 9.19
C TYR A 54 5.36 2.13 10.41
N GLU A 55 5.74 3.39 10.19
CA GLU A 55 5.69 4.45 11.18
C GLU A 55 4.88 5.61 10.59
N ILE A 56 4.01 6.19 11.41
CA ILE A 56 3.27 7.40 11.05
C ILE A 56 3.88 8.52 11.89
N ASP A 57 4.53 9.47 11.22
CA ASP A 57 4.93 10.71 11.86
C ASP A 57 3.66 11.53 12.15
N ALA A 58 3.37 11.75 13.44
CA ALA A 58 2.10 12.29 13.91
C ALA A 58 1.84 13.74 13.48
N ASP A 59 2.85 14.46 12.99
CA ASP A 59 2.78 15.91 12.74
C ASP A 59 2.20 16.30 11.36
N ARG A 60 1.83 15.35 10.49
CA ARG A 60 1.37 15.65 9.12
C ARG A 60 -0.10 15.38 8.81
N LEU A 61 -0.92 15.01 9.79
CA LEU A 61 -2.31 14.60 9.55
C LEU A 61 -3.35 15.74 9.56
N TYR A 62 -2.93 16.99 9.73
CA TYR A 62 -3.83 18.15 9.61
C TYR A 62 -3.33 19.12 8.54
N SER A 63 -3.80 18.93 7.30
CA SER A 63 -3.94 20.04 6.36
C SER A 63 -5.43 20.32 6.30
N GLU A 64 -5.88 21.37 6.99
CA GLU A 64 -7.24 21.86 6.83
C GLU A 64 -7.46 22.22 5.35
N PRO A 65 -8.63 21.93 4.76
CA PRO A 65 -8.94 22.42 3.43
C PRO A 65 -8.99 23.94 3.51
N VAL A 66 -8.14 24.61 2.72
CA VAL A 66 -8.19 26.07 2.56
C VAL A 66 -9.53 26.40 1.88
N GLY A 67 -10.47 26.90 2.68
CA GLY A 67 -11.67 27.60 2.22
C GLY A 67 -11.41 29.09 2.06
#